data_AF-A0A1A2BLB6-F1
#
_entry.id   AF-A0A1A2BLB6-F1
#
_cell.length_a   1.000
_cell.length_b   1.000
_cell.length_c   1.000
_cell.angle_alpha   90.00
_cell.angle_beta   90.00
_cell.angle_gamma   90.00
#
_symmetry.space_group_name_H-M   'P 1'
#
loop_
_entity.id
_entity.type
_entity.pdbx_description
1 polymer ?
#
loop_
_entity_poly.entity_id
_entity_poly.type
_entity_poly.pdbx_seq_one_letter_code
_entity_poly.pdbx_strand_id
1 'polypeptide(L)'
;MTDPHPPRYLKPMNKFMMAVQRLGIPIGPAMVLTVPGRKSGQPRSTPMTPFNFRGGLYVVAGYPGADWAANARAAGVGTLSRGRRSRPVRIVELSANEARPVLRAFPTEVPVGVAFAKRSGMVRDGTADEFEALAGRLAVFRFEPA
;
A
#
# COMPACT_ATOMS: atom_id res chain seq x y z
N MET A 1 23.55 0.90 -14.23
CA MET A 1 22.12 0.78 -13.92
C MET A 1 21.96 1.12 -12.44
N THR A 2 21.39 2.28 -12.12
CA THR A 2 21.35 2.81 -10.76
C THR A 2 20.09 2.30 -10.07
N ASP A 3 20.26 1.50 -9.02
CA ASP A 3 19.16 1.01 -8.20
C ASP A 3 18.41 2.19 -7.55
N PRO A 4 17.07 2.24 -7.63
CA PRO A 4 16.30 3.29 -6.95
C PRO A 4 16.32 3.04 -5.44
N HIS A 5 17.13 3.82 -4.72
CA HIS A 5 17.12 3.84 -3.26
C HIS A 5 16.06 4.83 -2.73
N PRO A 6 15.25 4.44 -1.74
CA PRO A 6 14.30 5.37 -1.13
C PRO A 6 15.05 6.51 -0.42
N PRO A 7 14.65 7.78 -0.63
CA PRO A 7 15.29 8.93 0.00
C PRO A 7 15.36 8.80 1.54
N ARG A 8 16.51 9.14 2.13
CA ARG A 8 16.75 9.03 3.60
C ARG A 8 15.78 9.84 4.46
N TYR A 9 15.10 10.85 3.90
CA TYR A 9 14.09 11.67 4.58
C TYR A 9 12.74 10.96 4.79
N LEU A 10 12.48 9.80 4.17
CA LEU A 10 11.23 9.04 4.37
C LEU A 10 11.09 8.49 5.80
N LYS A 11 12.19 8.19 6.49
CA LYS A 11 12.16 7.65 7.87
C LYS A 11 11.58 8.65 8.89
N PRO A 12 12.05 9.91 8.99
CA PRO A 12 11.42 10.90 9.88
C PRO A 12 10.00 11.28 9.43
N MET A 13 9.73 11.30 8.12
CA MET A 13 8.38 11.56 7.59
C MET A 13 7.37 10.49 7.99
N ASN A 14 7.75 9.20 7.99
CA ASN A 14 6.89 8.13 8.50
C ASN A 14 6.58 8.30 10.00
N LYS A 15 7.55 8.77 10.80
CA LYS A 15 7.34 9.02 12.23
C LYS A 15 6.43 10.22 12.48
N PHE A 16 6.58 11.29 11.68
CA PHE A 16 5.70 12.46 11.72
C PHE A 16 4.28 12.11 11.27
N MET A 17 4.10 11.37 10.17
CA MET A 17 2.79 10.90 9.72
C MET A 17 2.10 9.99 10.75
N MET A 18 2.85 9.11 11.43
CA MET A 18 2.29 8.31 12.55
C MET A 18 1.87 9.18 13.75
N ALA A 19 2.58 10.29 14.03
CA ALA A 19 2.21 11.23 15.08
C ALA A 19 0.98 12.06 14.71
N VAL A 20 0.88 12.52 13.45
CA VAL A 20 -0.29 13.24 12.92
C VAL A 20 -1.54 12.36 12.87
N GLN A 21 -1.40 11.06 12.57
CA GLN A 21 -2.50 10.10 12.70
C GLN A 21 -2.95 9.88 14.16
N ARG A 22 -2.03 9.91 15.14
CA ARG A 22 -2.38 9.86 16.57
C ARG A 22 -3.13 11.10 17.05
N LEU A 23 -2.94 12.23 16.37
CA LEU A 23 -3.62 13.51 16.64
C LEU A 23 -4.98 13.64 15.93
N GLY A 24 -5.44 12.62 15.20
CA GLY A 24 -6.78 12.59 14.60
C GLY A 24 -6.98 13.48 13.37
N ILE A 25 -5.89 13.99 12.77
CA ILE A 25 -5.95 14.79 11.54
C ILE A 25 -6.00 13.82 10.34
N PRO A 26 -7.07 13.80 9.54
CA PRO A 26 -7.24 12.82 8.46
C PRO A 26 -6.37 13.16 7.25
N ILE A 27 -5.26 12.43 7.08
CA ILE A 27 -4.54 12.34 5.81
C ILE A 27 -5.16 11.19 5.01
N GLY A 28 -6.33 11.42 4.40
CA GLY A 28 -7.07 10.44 3.60
C GLY A 28 -7.55 9.19 4.37
N PRO A 29 -8.08 8.15 3.68
CA PRO A 29 -8.57 6.91 4.29
C PRO A 29 -7.43 5.98 4.73
N ALA A 30 -6.37 6.56 5.32
CA ALA A 30 -5.18 5.85 5.71
C ALA A 30 -5.51 4.82 6.80
N MET A 31 -5.13 3.58 6.53
CA MET A 31 -5.12 2.48 7.51
C MET A 31 -3.68 2.10 7.80
N VAL A 32 -3.46 1.41 8.91
CA VAL A 32 -2.16 0.86 9.26
C VAL A 32 -2.25 -0.65 9.19
N LEU A 33 -1.42 -1.26 8.34
CA LEU A 33 -1.19 -2.70 8.35
C LEU A 33 -0.05 -3.02 9.30
N THR A 34 -0.28 -3.93 10.24
CA THR A 34 0.77 -4.51 11.08
C THR A 34 0.95 -5.97 10.72
N VAL A 35 2.17 -6.35 10.34
CA VAL A 35 2.59 -7.73 10.04
C VAL A 35 3.91 -8.05 10.73
N PRO A 36 4.19 -9.32 11.06
CA PRO A 36 5.53 -9.74 11.47
C PRO A 36 6.57 -9.40 10.39
N GLY A 37 7.71 -8.84 10.79
CA GLY A 37 8.82 -8.62 9.86
C GLY A 37 9.45 -9.95 9.44
N ARG A 38 9.53 -10.22 8.13
CA ARG A 38 9.95 -11.55 7.60
C ARG A 38 11.31 -12.05 8.07
N LYS A 39 12.21 -11.14 8.44
CA LYS A 39 13.56 -11.47 8.96
C LYS A 39 13.63 -11.48 10.48
N SER A 40 12.82 -10.66 11.16
CA SER A 40 12.97 -10.40 12.60
C SER A 40 11.85 -10.96 13.47
N GLY A 41 10.72 -11.37 12.90
CA GLY A 41 9.48 -11.71 13.62
C GLY A 41 8.78 -10.52 14.27
N GLN A 42 9.51 -9.45 14.61
CA GLN A 42 8.98 -8.27 15.27
C GLN A 42 7.86 -7.58 14.46
N PRO A 43 6.78 -7.08 15.11
CA PRO A 43 5.71 -6.36 14.42
C PRO A 43 6.21 -5.13 13.65
N ARG A 44 5.78 -4.99 12.40
CA ARG A 44 6.07 -3.85 11.53
C ARG A 44 4.78 -3.22 11.06
N SER A 45 4.61 -1.94 11.38
CA SER A 45 3.43 -1.15 11.01
C SER A 45 3.71 -0.25 9.81
N THR A 46 2.85 -0.31 8.80
CA THR A 46 2.96 0.51 7.58
C THR A 46 1.64 1.25 7.31
N PRO A 47 1.66 2.60 7.21
CA PRO A 47 0.51 3.35 6.75
C PRO A 47 0.30 3.12 5.25
N MET A 48 -0.96 2.93 4.86
CA MET A 48 -1.35 2.67 3.48
C MET A 48 -2.76 3.19 3.24
N THR A 49 -3.17 3.22 1.97
CA THR A 49 -4.50 3.70 1.57
C THR A 49 -5.26 2.58 0.86
N PRO A 50 -5.89 1.66 1.60
CA PRO A 50 -6.74 0.65 0.99
C PRO A 50 -8.02 1.31 0.44
N PHE A 51 -8.58 0.74 -0.63
CA PHE A 51 -9.80 1.21 -1.27
C PHE A 51 -10.73 0.06 -1.60
N ASN A 52 -12.02 0.34 -1.67
CA ASN A 52 -13.03 -0.64 -2.02
C ASN A 52 -13.14 -0.72 -3.54
N PHE A 53 -13.18 -1.92 -4.09
CA PHE A 53 -13.42 -2.13 -5.52
C PHE A 53 -14.19 -3.44 -5.69
N ARG A 54 -15.33 -3.41 -6.39
CA ARG A 54 -16.16 -4.61 -6.66
C ARG A 54 -16.42 -5.49 -5.41
N GLY A 55 -16.69 -4.87 -4.27
CA GLY A 55 -16.97 -5.55 -3.00
C GLY A 55 -15.74 -6.07 -2.23
N GLY A 56 -14.53 -5.95 -2.77
CA GLY A 56 -13.29 -6.29 -2.06
C GLY A 56 -12.55 -5.05 -1.56
N LEU A 57 -11.69 -5.25 -0.55
CA LEU A 57 -10.79 -4.22 -0.03
C LEU A 57 -9.37 -4.48 -0.55
N TYR A 58 -8.83 -3.52 -1.30
CA TYR A 58 -7.56 -3.68 -2.00
C TYR A 58 -6.54 -2.62 -1.58
N VAL A 59 -5.26 -2.94 -1.71
CA VAL A 59 -4.17 -1.99 -1.56
C VAL A 59 -3.13 -2.20 -2.66
N VAL A 60 -2.59 -1.09 -3.19
CA VAL A 60 -1.52 -1.09 -4.18
C VAL A 60 -0.23 -0.62 -3.52
N ALA A 61 0.86 -1.34 -3.75
CA ALA A 61 2.18 -0.91 -3.31
C ALA A 61 2.58 0.38 -4.02
N GLY A 62 3.05 1.36 -3.25
CA GLY A 62 3.46 2.64 -3.81
C GLY A 62 4.69 2.56 -4.71
N TYR A 63 5.48 1.48 -4.67
CA TYR A 63 6.64 1.23 -5.54
C TYR A 63 6.99 -0.26 -5.61
N PRO A 64 7.64 -0.71 -6.71
CA PRO A 64 8.17 -2.06 -6.82
C PRO A 64 9.17 -2.35 -5.69
N GLY A 65 9.06 -3.52 -5.07
CA GLY A 65 10.00 -3.92 -4.01
C GLY A 65 9.78 -3.23 -2.65
N ALA A 66 8.62 -2.61 -2.41
CA ALA A 66 8.28 -2.07 -1.09
C ALA A 66 8.46 -3.12 0.02
N ASP A 67 9.25 -2.80 1.05
CA ASP A 67 9.63 -3.77 2.09
C ASP A 67 8.41 -4.36 2.83
N TRP A 68 7.38 -3.54 3.04
CA TRP A 68 6.13 -3.98 3.64
C TRP A 68 5.43 -5.07 2.80
N ALA A 69 5.51 -5.01 1.48
CA ALA A 69 4.90 -6.00 0.59
C ALA A 69 5.60 -7.35 0.71
N ALA A 70 6.93 -7.35 0.89
CA ALA A 70 7.68 -8.57 1.18
C ALA A 70 7.35 -9.15 2.56
N ASN A 71 7.13 -8.31 3.57
CA ASN A 71 6.67 -8.77 4.88
C ASN A 71 5.22 -9.32 4.81
N ALA A 72 4.33 -8.64 4.10
CA ALA A 72 2.94 -9.06 3.93
C ALA A 72 2.82 -10.41 3.21
N ARG A 73 3.59 -10.61 2.13
CA ARG A 73 3.67 -11.89 1.41
C ARG A 73 4.16 -13.02 2.29
N ALA A 74 5.19 -12.78 3.10
CA ALA A 74 5.73 -13.78 4.00
C ALA A 74 4.78 -14.11 5.16
N ALA A 75 4.02 -13.12 5.65
CA ALA A 75 3.11 -13.29 6.77
C ALA A 75 1.77 -13.95 6.36
N GLY A 76 1.21 -13.59 5.20
CA GLY A 76 -0.11 -14.05 4.74
C GLY A 76 -1.31 -13.57 5.56
N VAL A 77 -1.07 -13.06 6.77
CA VAL A 77 -2.05 -12.50 7.69
C VAL A 77 -1.49 -11.26 8.38
N GLY A 78 -2.36 -10.41 8.90
CA GLY A 78 -1.96 -9.24 9.67
C GLY A 78 -3.13 -8.58 10.37
N THR A 79 -2.87 -7.44 11.00
CA THR A 79 -3.89 -6.59 11.62
C THR A 79 -4.01 -5.30 10.83
N LEU A 80 -5.23 -4.98 10.39
CA LEU A 80 -5.54 -3.71 9.74
C LEU A 80 -6.26 -2.78 10.73
N SER A 81 -5.69 -1.60 10.95
CA SER A 81 -6.14 -0.66 11.96
C SER A 81 -6.52 0.68 11.37
N ARG A 82 -7.59 1.29 11.90
CA ARG A 82 -8.05 2.65 11.59
C ARG A 82 -8.49 3.33 12.87
N GLY A 83 -7.74 4.34 13.31
CA GLY A 83 -7.96 4.98 14.61
C GLY A 83 -7.85 3.96 15.74
N ARG A 84 -8.92 3.83 16.54
CA ARG A 84 -9.00 2.86 17.65
C ARG A 84 -9.51 1.46 17.24
N ARG A 85 -9.96 1.30 15.99
CA ARG A 85 -10.50 0.03 15.50
C ARG A 85 -9.40 -0.77 14.82
N SER A 86 -9.33 -2.05 15.14
CA SER A 86 -8.37 -3.00 14.56
C SER A 86 -9.10 -4.29 14.23
N ARG A 87 -8.73 -4.94 13.12
CA ARG A 87 -9.25 -6.28 12.77
C ARG A 87 -8.15 -7.15 12.17
N PRO A 88 -8.16 -8.46 12.44
CA PRO A 88 -7.32 -9.40 11.70
C PRO A 88 -7.78 -9.48 10.24
N VAL A 89 -6.83 -9.70 9.34
CA VAL A 89 -7.08 -9.87 7.91
C VAL A 89 -6.18 -10.97 7.35
N ARG A 90 -6.72 -11.74 6.39
CA ARG A 90 -5.89 -12.50 5.44
C ARG A 90 -5.44 -11.56 4.33
N ILE A 91 -4.19 -11.73 3.89
CA ILE A 91 -3.52 -10.88 2.91
C ILE A 91 -3.22 -11.73 1.68
N VAL A 92 -3.96 -11.49 0.60
CA VAL A 92 -3.85 -12.27 -0.64
C VAL A 92 -3.22 -11.39 -1.70
N GLU A 93 -2.03 -11.77 -2.18
CA GLU A 93 -1.44 -11.11 -3.34
C GLU A 93 -2.13 -11.54 -4.61
N LEU A 94 -2.45 -10.58 -5.47
CA LEU A 94 -3.06 -10.84 -6.76
C LEU A 94 -2.01 -11.19 -7.81
N SER A 95 -2.36 -12.11 -8.71
CA SER A 95 -1.63 -12.26 -9.97
C SER A 95 -1.71 -10.99 -10.82
N ALA A 96 -0.82 -10.84 -11.80
CA ALA A 96 -0.85 -9.69 -12.71
C ALA A 96 -2.22 -9.53 -13.42
N ASN A 97 -2.84 -10.63 -13.83
CA ASN A 97 -4.14 -10.61 -14.51
C ASN A 97 -5.26 -10.13 -13.59
N GLU A 98 -5.27 -10.57 -12.33
CA GLU A 98 -6.24 -10.10 -11.33
C GLU A 98 -5.98 -8.65 -10.90
N ALA A 99 -4.72 -8.23 -10.89
CA ALA A 99 -4.30 -6.88 -10.50
C ALA A 99 -4.69 -5.81 -11.54
N ARG A 100 -4.71 -6.13 -12.84
CA ARG A 100 -5.06 -5.18 -13.92
C ARG A 100 -6.33 -4.36 -13.67
N PRO A 101 -7.51 -4.97 -13.44
CA PRO A 101 -8.74 -4.19 -13.20
C PRO A 101 -8.68 -3.35 -11.92
N VAL A 102 -7.94 -3.81 -10.90
CA VAL A 102 -7.75 -3.07 -9.64
C VAL A 102 -6.86 -1.85 -9.85
N LEU A 103 -5.76 -2.02 -10.59
CA LEU A 103 -4.85 -0.93 -10.96
C LEU A 103 -5.53 0.09 -11.87
N ARG A 104 -6.37 -0.36 -12.81
CA ARG A 104 -7.16 0.53 -13.67
C ARG A 104 -8.07 1.45 -12.87
N ALA A 105 -8.65 0.97 -11.76
CA ALA A 105 -9.51 1.76 -10.87
C ALA A 105 -8.72 2.66 -9.90
N PHE A 106 -7.48 2.31 -9.59
CA PHE A 106 -6.63 3.00 -8.60
C PHE A 106 -6.59 4.53 -8.75
N PRO A 107 -6.39 5.14 -9.94
CA PRO A 107 -6.28 6.60 -10.02
C PRO A 107 -7.57 7.34 -9.64
N THR A 108 -8.73 6.71 -9.84
CA THR A 108 -10.03 7.24 -9.44
C THR A 108 -10.26 7.06 -7.94
N GLU A 109 -9.97 5.86 -7.42
CA GLU A 109 -10.25 5.50 -6.03
C GLU A 109 -9.23 6.09 -5.03
N VAL A 110 -7.99 6.33 -5.47
CA VAL A 110 -6.89 6.80 -4.64
C VAL A 110 -6.16 8.00 -5.29
N PRO A 111 -6.79 9.19 -5.42
CA PRO A 111 -6.17 10.35 -6.07
C PRO A 111 -4.86 10.80 -5.41
N VAL A 112 -4.73 10.62 -4.09
CA VAL A 112 -3.48 10.91 -3.36
C VAL A 112 -2.31 10.02 -3.81
N GLY A 113 -2.60 8.78 -4.24
CA GLY A 113 -1.62 7.84 -4.77
C GLY A 113 -1.11 8.25 -6.15
N VAL A 114 -1.97 8.86 -6.98
CA VAL A 114 -1.60 9.39 -8.30
C VAL A 114 -0.53 10.46 -8.18
N ALA A 115 -0.72 11.42 -7.28
CA ALA A 115 0.25 12.50 -7.07
C ALA A 115 1.63 11.95 -6.64
N PHE A 116 1.67 10.90 -5.83
CA PHE A 116 2.91 10.22 -5.47
C PHE A 116 3.53 9.53 -6.69
N ALA A 117 2.76 8.75 -7.45
CA ALA A 117 3.25 8.01 -8.62
C ALA A 117 3.83 8.94 -9.70
N LYS A 118 3.23 10.12 -9.90
CA LYS A 118 3.76 11.15 -10.80
C LYS A 118 5.11 11.71 -10.31
N ARG A 119 5.20 12.07 -9.02
CA ARG A 119 6.45 12.60 -8.44
C ARG A 119 7.57 11.57 -8.37
N SER A 120 7.26 10.28 -8.30
CA SER A 120 8.25 9.21 -8.33
C SER A 120 8.66 8.78 -9.75
N GLY A 121 8.06 9.38 -10.79
CA GLY A 121 8.33 9.04 -12.19
C GLY A 121 7.78 7.69 -12.63
N MET A 122 6.83 7.12 -11.87
CA MET A 122 6.24 5.82 -12.17
C MET A 122 5.17 5.89 -13.27
N VAL A 123 4.46 7.01 -13.30
CA VAL A 123 3.46 7.36 -14.32
C VAL A 123 3.67 8.82 -14.70
N ARG A 124 3.33 9.21 -15.92
CA ARG A 124 3.45 10.59 -16.38
C ARG A 124 2.20 11.37 -16.05
N ASP A 125 1.05 10.85 -16.46
CA ASP A 125 -0.21 11.60 -16.43
C ASP A 125 -1.11 11.14 -15.28
N GLY A 126 -0.97 9.87 -14.86
CA GLY A 126 -1.78 9.24 -13.82
C GLY A 126 -3.01 8.54 -14.37
N THR A 127 -2.98 8.10 -15.62
CA THR A 127 -4.15 7.51 -16.27
C THR A 127 -4.40 6.07 -15.85
N ALA A 128 -5.62 5.60 -16.06
CA ALA A 128 -6.01 4.21 -15.82
C ALA A 128 -5.13 3.21 -16.60
N ASP A 129 -4.80 3.53 -17.85
CA ASP A 129 -3.94 2.70 -18.71
C ASP A 129 -2.50 2.65 -18.19
N GLU A 130 -1.95 3.78 -17.72
CA GLU A 130 -0.62 3.83 -17.13
C GLU A 130 -0.53 2.97 -15.87
N PHE A 131 -1.54 3.04 -14.98
CA PHE A 131 -1.56 2.19 -13.79
C PHE A 131 -1.75 0.72 -14.13
N GLU A 132 -2.64 0.39 -15.07
CA GLU A 132 -2.85 -0.99 -15.52
C GLU A 132 -1.57 -1.61 -16.09
N ALA A 133 -0.77 -0.83 -16.84
CA ALA A 133 0.52 -1.26 -17.39
C ALA A 133 1.57 -1.60 -16.32
N LEU A 134 1.34 -1.21 -15.06
CA LEU A 134 2.19 -1.57 -13.92
C LEU A 134 1.86 -2.94 -13.32
N ALA A 135 0.87 -3.66 -13.85
CA ALA A 135 0.59 -5.03 -13.43
C ALA A 135 1.83 -5.92 -13.55
N GLY A 136 2.10 -6.71 -12.50
CA GLY A 136 3.32 -7.52 -12.40
C GLY A 136 4.58 -6.75 -11.96
N ARG A 137 4.53 -5.41 -11.89
CA ARG A 137 5.60 -4.56 -11.34
C ARG A 137 5.22 -4.00 -9.96
N LEU A 138 3.97 -3.56 -9.82
CA LEU A 138 3.39 -3.18 -8.54
C LEU A 138 2.68 -4.38 -7.91
N ALA A 139 3.00 -4.65 -6.66
CA ALA A 139 2.27 -5.62 -5.86
C ALA A 139 0.89 -5.05 -5.52
N VAL A 140 -0.14 -5.87 -5.69
CA VAL A 140 -1.52 -5.57 -5.33
C VAL A 140 -2.01 -6.66 -4.39
N PHE A 141 -2.58 -6.26 -3.27
CA PHE A 141 -3.11 -7.19 -2.28
C PHE A 141 -4.60 -6.96 -2.07
N ARG A 142 -5.33 -8.06 -1.87
CA ARG A 142 -6.69 -8.07 -1.33
C ARG A 142 -6.63 -8.40 0.16
N PHE A 143 -7.37 -7.65 0.96
CA PHE A 143 -7.61 -7.96 2.35
C PHE A 143 -8.95 -8.67 2.50
N GLU A 144 -8.90 -9.85 3.10
CA GLU A 144 -10.08 -10.65 3.41
C GLU A 144 -10.28 -10.69 4.93
N PRO A 145 -11.51 -10.75 5.44
CA PRO A 145 -11.75 -11.09 6.83
C PRO A 145 -11.02 -12.39 7.18
N ALA A 146 -10.33 -12.38 8.32
CA ALA A 146 -9.70 -13.58 8.86
C ALA A 146 -10.73 -14.54 9.44
#